data_AF-A0A3S5BBN1-F1
#
_entry.id   AF-A0A3S5BBN1-F1
#
_cell.length_a   1.000
_cell.length_b   1.000
_cell.length_c   1.000
_cell.angle_alpha   90.00
_cell.angle_beta   90.00
_cell.angle_gamma   90.00
#
_symmetry.space_group_name_H-M   'P 1'
#
loop_
_entity.id
_entity.type
_entity.pdbx_description
1 polymer ?
#
loop_
_entity_poly.entity_id
_entity_poly.type
_entity_poly.pdbx_seq_one_letter_code
_entity_poly.pdbx_strand_id
1 'polypeptide(L)'
;MAIARDIPSVKHVQRSMNFNGSDDATVLIKRVQSHGGKAAYFVIGSDLKAGHHQSEFDIDEDQLFTGYTVFTQLLERLLLAR
;
A
#
# COMPACT_ATOMS: atom_id res chain seq x y z
N MET A 1 -9.39 3.95 -0.32
CA MET A 1 -8.35 4.44 0.62
C MET A 1 -8.87 5.56 1.52
N ALA A 2 -10.11 5.48 2.01
CA ALA A 2 -10.59 6.41 3.04
C ALA A 2 -9.88 6.12 4.38
N ILE A 3 -9.74 4.83 4.73
CA ILE A 3 -9.03 4.36 5.94
C ILE A 3 -7.64 4.96 6.08
N ALA A 4 -6.85 4.99 4.99
CA ALA A 4 -5.51 5.56 5.03
C ALA A 4 -5.50 7.06 5.43
N ARG A 5 -6.56 7.82 5.15
CA ARG A 5 -6.67 9.24 5.55
C ARG A 5 -6.99 9.41 7.03
N ASP A 6 -7.56 8.39 7.65
CA ASP A 6 -7.97 8.41 9.05
C ASP A 6 -6.83 7.96 10.00
N ILE A 7 -5.69 7.51 9.44
CA ILE A 7 -4.52 7.07 10.19
C ILE A 7 -3.60 8.28 10.45
N PRO A 8 -3.34 8.66 11.72
CA PRO A 8 -2.56 9.86 12.04
C PRO A 8 -1.14 9.91 11.46
N SER A 9 -0.48 8.77 11.28
CA SER A 9 0.87 8.72 10.68
C SER A 9 0.88 8.97 9.17
N VAL A 10 -0.28 8.90 8.50
CA VAL A 10 -0.39 9.11 7.05
C VAL A 10 -0.65 10.58 6.76
N LYS A 11 0.36 11.27 6.23
CA LYS A 11 0.28 12.70 5.88
C LYS A 11 -0.41 12.97 4.54
N HIS A 12 -0.21 12.08 3.56
CA HIS A 12 -0.71 12.24 2.20
C HIS A 12 -1.20 10.91 1.63
N VAL A 13 -2.32 10.96 0.91
CA VAL A 13 -2.87 9.82 0.17
C VAL A 13 -3.06 10.21 -1.29
N GLN A 14 -2.31 9.57 -2.17
CA GLN A 14 -2.42 9.73 -3.61
C GLN A 14 -3.12 8.52 -4.23
N ARG A 15 -4.04 8.76 -5.16
CA ARG A 15 -4.76 7.67 -5.87
C ARG A 15 -3.88 7.01 -6.93
N SER A 16 -2.98 7.78 -7.51
CA SER A 16 -2.06 7.35 -8.57
C SER A 16 -0.77 8.13 -8.45
N MET A 17 0.33 7.47 -8.75
CA MET A 17 1.65 8.07 -8.95
C MET A 17 2.31 7.40 -10.14
N ASN A 18 3.20 8.12 -10.83
CA ASN A 18 4.09 7.45 -11.77
C ASN A 18 5.21 6.78 -10.97
N PHE A 19 5.14 5.45 -10.83
CA PHE A 19 6.12 4.68 -10.08
C PHE A 19 7.39 4.37 -10.90
N ASN A 20 7.38 4.61 -12.23
CA ASN A 20 8.48 4.29 -13.14
C ASN A 20 8.98 2.82 -13.01
N GLY A 21 8.12 1.91 -12.57
CA GLY A 21 8.43 0.49 -12.37
C GLY A 21 7.20 -0.38 -12.62
N SER A 22 7.43 -1.68 -12.77
CA SER A 22 6.40 -2.70 -12.98
C SER A 22 6.30 -3.63 -11.78
N ASP A 23 5.12 -4.20 -11.54
CA ASP A 23 4.89 -5.19 -10.49
C ASP A 23 3.91 -6.27 -10.96
N ASP A 24 4.20 -7.54 -10.67
CA ASP A 24 3.37 -8.69 -11.09
C ASP A 24 2.13 -8.89 -10.23
N ALA A 25 1.97 -8.15 -9.12
CA ALA A 25 0.74 -8.07 -8.34
C ALA A 25 -0.46 -7.70 -9.21
N THR A 26 -0.23 -6.97 -10.31
CA THR A 26 -1.27 -6.65 -11.31
C THR A 26 -1.89 -7.89 -11.95
N VAL A 27 -1.12 -8.97 -12.13
CA VAL A 27 -1.60 -10.26 -12.66
C VAL A 27 -2.53 -10.93 -11.65
N LEU A 28 -2.15 -10.92 -10.36
CA LEU A 28 -2.95 -11.48 -9.27
C LEU A 28 -4.27 -10.71 -9.11
N ILE A 29 -4.21 -9.38 -9.14
CA ILE A 29 -5.38 -8.49 -9.08
C ILE A 29 -6.34 -8.79 -10.22
N LYS A 30 -5.84 -8.95 -11.45
CA LYS A 30 -6.66 -9.28 -12.62
C LYS A 30 -7.38 -10.61 -12.44
N ARG A 31 -6.72 -11.63 -11.87
CA ARG A 31 -7.33 -12.93 -11.58
C ARG A 31 -8.44 -12.83 -10.53
N VAL A 32 -8.25 -12.07 -9.46
CA VAL A 32 -9.28 -11.84 -8.43
C VAL A 32 -10.50 -11.15 -9.03
N GLN A 33 -10.28 -10.08 -9.79
CA GLN A 33 -11.36 -9.31 -10.43
C GLN A 33 -12.14 -10.14 -11.47
N SER A 34 -11.47 -11.02 -12.22
CA SER A 34 -12.16 -11.89 -13.19
C SER A 34 -13.08 -12.94 -12.56
N HIS A 35 -12.96 -13.18 -11.24
CA HIS A 35 -13.83 -14.06 -10.47
C HIS A 35 -14.82 -13.28 -9.59
N GLY A 36 -15.06 -11.99 -9.90
CA GLY A 36 -15.98 -11.13 -9.17
C GLY A 36 -15.45 -10.64 -7.81
N GLY A 37 -14.19 -10.91 -7.48
CA GLY A 37 -13.54 -10.46 -6.26
C GLY A 37 -13.09 -9.00 -6.33
N LYS A 38 -12.79 -8.43 -5.15
CA LYS A 38 -12.15 -7.12 -5.01
C LYS A 38 -10.69 -7.31 -4.61
N ALA A 39 -9.80 -6.50 -5.19
CA ALA A 39 -8.39 -6.46 -4.83
C ALA A 39 -7.91 -5.01 -4.76
N ALA A 40 -6.87 -4.77 -3.95
CA ALA A 40 -6.26 -3.45 -3.79
C ALA A 40 -4.73 -3.59 -3.90
N TYR A 41 -4.11 -2.56 -4.45
CA TYR A 41 -2.66 -2.37 -4.52
C TYR A 41 -2.34 -0.96 -4.07
N PHE A 42 -1.38 -0.83 -3.18
CA PHE A 42 -0.94 0.44 -2.65
C PHE A 42 0.52 0.33 -2.23
N VAL A 43 1.21 1.47 -2.23
CA VAL A 43 2.58 1.61 -1.77
C VAL A 43 2.56 2.45 -0.50
N ILE A 44 3.37 2.08 0.49
CA ILE A 44 3.62 2.90 1.68
C ILE A 44 4.85 3.76 1.37
N GLY A 45 4.67 5.08 1.45
CA GLY A 45 5.77 6.03 1.28
C GLY A 45 6.73 5.98 2.47
N SER A 46 8.00 6.26 2.20
CA SER A 46 9.11 6.23 3.16
C SER A 46 10.06 7.38 2.84
N ASP A 47 10.74 7.91 3.85
CA ASP A 47 11.88 8.79 3.62
C ASP A 47 13.10 7.94 3.24
N LEU A 48 13.31 7.74 1.94
CA LEU A 48 14.35 6.84 1.43
C LEU A 48 15.69 7.56 1.28
N LYS A 49 16.76 6.98 1.83
CA LYS A 49 18.14 7.48 1.67
C LYS A 49 18.70 7.24 0.26
N ALA A 50 18.18 6.24 -0.46
CA ALA A 50 18.55 5.91 -1.83
C ALA A 50 17.41 5.14 -2.55
N GLY A 51 17.50 4.99 -3.88
CA GLY A 51 16.50 4.28 -4.68
C GLY A 51 16.50 2.75 -4.47
N HIS A 52 15.41 2.08 -4.87
CA HIS A 52 15.13 0.65 -4.61
C HIS A 52 16.21 -0.37 -5.02
N HIS A 53 17.19 0.00 -5.86
CA HIS A 53 18.26 -0.90 -6.34
C HIS A 53 19.66 -0.33 -6.11
N GLN A 54 19.82 0.60 -5.16
CA GLN A 54 21.10 1.23 -4.83
C GLN A 54 21.69 0.63 -3.55
N SER A 55 23.02 0.70 -3.39
CA SER A 55 23.75 0.12 -2.26
C SER A 55 23.41 0.76 -0.92
N GLU A 56 23.03 2.04 -0.94
CA GLU A 56 22.66 2.82 0.24
C GLU A 56 21.15 2.79 0.52
N PHE A 57 20.40 1.91 -0.15
CA PHE A 57 18.98 1.72 0.15
C PHE A 57 18.82 1.32 1.62
N ASP A 58 17.91 2.00 2.29
CA ASP A 58 17.61 1.80 3.70
C ASP A 58 16.11 1.96 3.91
N ILE A 59 15.55 1.14 4.81
CA ILE A 59 14.13 1.16 5.11
C ILE A 59 13.86 2.12 6.26
N ASP A 60 12.78 2.89 6.17
CA ASP A 60 12.24 3.63 7.31
C ASP A 60 11.34 2.68 8.13
N GLU A 61 11.91 2.11 9.21
CA GLU A 61 11.23 1.13 10.05
C GLU A 61 9.94 1.68 10.70
N ASP A 62 9.83 2.99 10.90
CA ASP A 62 8.60 3.62 11.40
C ASP A 62 7.42 3.38 10.44
N GLN A 63 7.69 3.24 9.13
CA GLN A 63 6.66 2.97 8.13
C GLN A 63 6.16 1.53 8.15
N LEU A 64 6.86 0.59 8.81
CA LEU A 64 6.34 -0.75 9.03
C LEU A 64 5.06 -0.69 9.87
N PHE A 65 5.00 0.18 10.88
CA PHE A 65 3.81 0.35 11.71
C PHE A 65 2.69 1.08 10.97
N THR A 66 3.02 2.07 10.14
CA THR A 66 2.05 2.70 9.22
C THR A 66 1.43 1.65 8.30
N GLY A 67 2.25 0.81 7.66
CA GLY A 67 1.79 -0.27 6.79
C GLY A 67 0.90 -1.28 7.51
N TYR A 68 1.34 -1.76 8.68
CA TYR A 68 0.56 -2.65 9.53
C TYR A 68 -0.82 -2.07 9.86
N THR A 69 -0.87 -0.80 10.26
CA THR A 69 -2.11 -0.11 10.63
C THR A 69 -3.05 0.03 9.42
N VAL A 70 -2.53 0.37 8.24
CA VAL A 70 -3.33 0.43 7.00
C VAL A 70 -3.93 -0.93 6.66
N PHE A 71 -3.13 -1.99 6.71
CA PHE A 71 -3.58 -3.35 6.37
C PHE A 71 -4.63 -3.88 7.35
N THR A 72 -4.41 -3.73 8.65
CA THR A 72 -5.32 -4.23 9.69
C THR A 72 -6.67 -3.50 9.66
N GLN A 73 -6.68 -2.18 9.61
CA GLN A 73 -7.93 -1.42 9.51
C GLN A 73 -8.66 -1.67 8.18
N LEU A 74 -7.93 -1.90 7.09
CA LEU A 74 -8.54 -2.33 5.82
C LEU A 74 -9.24 -3.67 5.96
N LEU A 75 -8.56 -4.65 6.57
CA LEU A 75 -9.12 -5.96 6.80
C LEU A 75 -10.36 -5.88 7.70
N GLU A 76 -10.29 -5.18 8.83
CA GLU A 76 -11.42 -4.96 9.74
C GLU A 76 -12.61 -4.36 9.01
N ARG A 77 -12.41 -3.31 8.22
CA ARG A 77 -13.50 -2.70 7.45
C ARG A 77 -14.10 -3.64 6.43
N LEU A 78 -13.29 -4.47 5.75
CA LEU A 78 -13.80 -5.43 4.77
C LEU A 78 -14.53 -6.61 5.43
N LEU A 79 -14.14 -7.01 6.64
CA LEU A 79 -14.80 -8.06 7.41
C LEU A 79 -16.10 -7.58 8.06
N LEU A 80 -16.13 -6.34 8.54
CA LEU A 80 -17.28 -5.74 9.23
C LEU A 80 -18.30 -5.11 8.28
N ALA A 81 -17.94 -4.80 7.03
CA ALA A 81 -18.87 -4.29 6.02
C ALA A 81 -19.74 -5.39 5.37
N ARG A 82 -20.01 -6.48 6.10
CA ARG A 82 -20.97 -7.52 5.71
C ARG A 82 -22.40 -7.07 5.99
#